data_AF-A0A4Z2DRR2-F1
#
_entry.id   AF-A0A4Z2DRR2-F1
#
_cell.length_a   1.000
_cell.length_b   1.000
_cell.length_c   1.000
_cell.angle_alpha   90.00
_cell.angle_beta   90.00
_cell.angle_gamma   90.00
#
_symmetry.space_group_name_H-M   'P 1'
#
loop_
_entity.id
_entity.type
_entity.pdbx_description
1 polymer ?
#
loop_
_entity_poly.entity_id
_entity_poly.type
_entity_poly.pdbx_seq_one_letter_code
_entity_poly.pdbx_strand_id
1 'polypeptide(L)'
;MNFSNVPKELVNLNVFLRCASDHSATNPIITYYCLLHAFQKGLSVTQKPPHVKAFLTSLMDKLEELKKNNSNCEEIKNETVGIPYVEQYALKLYSAAYQKDMNSDFGPATVKLFLSAATLLDVVSGAEEVGDDIEKARKYAKWKAVYISKCLKSGEVPISGPIPNTEAADSPSMLSLCIRTALFVLYTRSAWLFQ
;
A
#
# COMPACT_ATOMS: atom_id res chain seq x y z
N MET A 1 0.37 -19.56 1.65
CA MET A 1 -0.44 -19.47 0.42
C MET A 1 0.52 -19.39 -0.75
N ASN A 2 0.36 -20.21 -1.78
CA ASN A 2 1.14 -20.05 -3.00
C ASN A 2 0.40 -19.06 -3.91
N PHE A 3 0.84 -17.81 -3.98
CA PHE A 3 0.22 -16.76 -4.81
C PHE A 3 0.41 -16.98 -6.32
N SER A 4 0.97 -18.13 -6.74
CA SER A 4 1.29 -18.45 -8.13
C SER A 4 0.10 -18.76 -9.03
N ASN A 5 -1.12 -18.94 -8.48
CA ASN A 5 -2.31 -19.28 -9.26
C ASN A 5 -3.47 -18.32 -9.00
N VAL A 6 -3.23 -17.02 -9.21
CA VAL A 6 -4.29 -16.01 -9.13
C VAL A 6 -5.14 -16.06 -10.39
N PRO A 7 -6.48 -16.19 -10.28
CA PRO A 7 -7.39 -16.16 -11.42
C PRO A 7 -7.16 -14.94 -12.33
N LYS A 8 -7.33 -15.11 -13.65
CA LYS A 8 -7.15 -14.01 -14.63
C LYS A 8 -8.10 -12.83 -14.36
N GLU A 9 -9.26 -13.14 -13.80
CA GLU A 9 -10.29 -12.18 -13.38
C GLU A 9 -9.82 -11.31 -12.21
N LEU A 10 -8.82 -11.76 -11.46
CA LEU A 10 -8.29 -11.12 -10.26
C LEU A 10 -6.85 -10.61 -10.43
N VAL A 11 -6.38 -10.40 -11.67
CA VAL A 11 -5.02 -9.93 -11.94
C VAL A 11 -4.71 -8.59 -11.24
N ASN A 12 -5.71 -7.74 -11.09
CA ASN A 12 -5.59 -6.47 -10.36
C ASN A 12 -5.30 -6.67 -8.86
N LEU A 13 -5.56 -7.85 -8.30
CA LEU A 13 -5.26 -8.16 -6.90
C LEU A 13 -3.79 -8.55 -6.68
N ASN A 14 -3.06 -8.92 -7.73
CA ASN A 14 -1.67 -9.37 -7.63
C ASN A 14 -0.76 -8.35 -6.95
N VAL A 15 -1.03 -7.06 -7.10
CA VAL A 15 -0.24 -6.00 -6.43
C VAL A 15 -0.37 -6.09 -4.90
N PHE A 16 -1.58 -6.32 -4.38
CA PHE A 16 -1.82 -6.48 -2.95
C PHE A 16 -1.26 -7.80 -2.43
N LEU A 17 -1.45 -8.90 -3.17
CA LEU A 17 -0.97 -10.23 -2.78
C LEU A 17 0.56 -10.28 -2.73
N ARG A 18 1.23 -9.66 -3.71
CA ARG A 18 2.68 -9.52 -3.72
C ARG A 18 3.15 -8.65 -2.56
N CYS A 19 2.50 -7.52 -2.31
CA CYS A 19 2.82 -6.65 -1.19
C CYS A 19 2.66 -7.39 0.16
N ALA A 20 1.58 -8.16 0.33
CA ALA A 20 1.36 -9.00 1.51
C ALA A 20 2.47 -10.06 1.67
N SER A 21 2.86 -10.73 0.58
CA SER A 21 3.95 -11.71 0.61
C SER A 21 5.30 -11.07 0.98
N ASP A 22 5.56 -9.85 0.51
CA ASP A 22 6.80 -9.13 0.82
C ASP A 22 6.88 -8.72 2.30
N HIS A 23 5.75 -8.53 2.97
CA HIS A 23 5.66 -8.10 4.36
C HIS A 23 5.28 -9.21 5.34
N SER A 24 5.02 -10.44 4.88
CA SER A 24 4.51 -11.52 5.75
C SER A 24 5.46 -11.91 6.88
N ALA A 25 6.77 -11.73 6.70
CA ALA A 25 7.78 -12.01 7.72
C ALA A 25 8.09 -10.79 8.61
N THR A 26 7.98 -9.57 8.06
CA THR A 26 8.42 -8.34 8.73
C THR A 26 7.29 -7.65 9.48
N ASN A 27 6.09 -7.63 8.90
CA ASN A 27 4.95 -6.91 9.45
C ASN A 27 3.61 -7.63 9.16
N PRO A 28 3.08 -8.40 10.13
CA PRO A 28 1.82 -9.13 9.94
C PRO A 28 0.61 -8.20 9.83
N ILE A 29 0.66 -6.98 10.36
CA ILE A 29 -0.42 -5.99 10.29
C ILE A 29 -0.60 -5.54 8.83
N ILE A 30 0.49 -5.16 8.17
CA ILE A 30 0.48 -4.76 6.75
C ILE A 30 -0.01 -5.91 5.87
N THR A 31 0.43 -7.13 6.18
CA THR A 31 0.00 -8.34 5.48
C THR A 31 -1.52 -8.53 5.60
N TYR A 32 -2.07 -8.39 6.80
CA TYR A 32 -3.50 -8.51 7.06
C TYR A 32 -4.31 -7.48 6.24
N TYR A 33 -3.96 -6.19 6.30
CA TYR A 33 -4.69 -5.14 5.60
C TYR A 33 -4.61 -5.25 4.07
N CYS A 34 -3.45 -5.64 3.52
CA CYS A 34 -3.32 -5.93 2.09
C CYS A 34 -4.24 -7.07 1.64
N LEU A 35 -4.31 -8.16 2.41
CA LEU A 35 -5.17 -9.31 2.09
C LEU A 35 -6.66 -8.95 2.27
N LEU A 36 -7.00 -8.17 3.30
CA LEU A 36 -8.37 -7.70 3.56
C LEU A 36 -8.89 -6.86 2.40
N HIS A 37 -8.08 -5.91 1.94
CA HIS A 37 -8.44 -5.06 0.81
C HIS A 37 -8.51 -5.83 -0.50
N ALA A 38 -7.60 -6.80 -0.72
CA ALA A 38 -7.68 -7.71 -1.86
C ALA A 38 -8.97 -8.53 -1.84
N PHE A 39 -9.39 -9.01 -0.68
CA PHE A 39 -10.65 -9.73 -0.49
C PHE A 39 -11.86 -8.86 -0.80
N GLN A 40 -11.91 -7.63 -0.25
CA GLN A 40 -12.98 -6.66 -0.53
C GLN A 40 -13.10 -6.37 -2.04
N LYS A 41 -11.98 -6.09 -2.73
CA LYS A 41 -11.96 -5.89 -4.19
C LYS A 41 -12.37 -7.13 -4.96
N GLY A 42 -11.99 -8.32 -4.50
CA GLY A 42 -12.41 -9.59 -5.08
C GLY A 42 -13.93 -9.84 -4.94
N LEU A 43 -14.55 -9.37 -3.86
CA LEU A 43 -16.00 -9.43 -3.68
C LEU A 43 -16.76 -8.50 -4.62
N SER A 44 -16.18 -7.36 -5.01
CA SER A 44 -16.80 -6.41 -5.94
C SER A 44 -16.88 -6.94 -7.38
N VAL A 45 -16.20 -8.04 -7.73
CA VAL A 45 -16.25 -8.61 -9.09
C VAL A 45 -17.60 -9.29 -9.36
N THR A 46 -18.30 -8.86 -10.42
CA THR A 46 -19.67 -9.33 -10.73
C THR A 46 -19.72 -10.82 -11.11
N GLN A 47 -18.76 -11.31 -11.90
CA GLN A 47 -18.69 -12.71 -12.30
C GLN A 47 -17.75 -13.49 -11.38
N LYS A 48 -18.31 -14.42 -10.60
CA LYS A 48 -17.56 -15.26 -9.66
C LYS A 48 -17.67 -16.72 -10.05
N PRO A 49 -16.89 -17.17 -11.05
CA PRO A 49 -16.79 -18.59 -11.38
C PRO A 49 -16.28 -19.40 -10.18
N PRO A 50 -16.48 -20.74 -10.16
CA PRO A 50 -16.14 -21.58 -9.01
C PRO A 50 -14.68 -21.46 -8.55
N HIS A 51 -13.72 -21.28 -9.47
CA HIS A 51 -12.30 -21.13 -9.11
C HIS A 51 -12.01 -19.81 -8.38
N VAL A 52 -12.69 -18.72 -8.74
CA VAL A 52 -12.61 -17.43 -8.05
C VAL A 52 -13.17 -17.54 -6.64
N LYS A 53 -14.31 -18.23 -6.46
CA LYS A 53 -14.89 -18.45 -5.14
C LYS A 53 -13.96 -19.26 -4.24
N ALA A 54 -13.38 -20.35 -4.75
CA ALA A 54 -12.42 -21.16 -4.01
C ALA A 54 -11.19 -20.36 -3.57
N PHE A 55 -10.70 -19.47 -4.45
CA PHE A 55 -9.60 -18.56 -4.11
C PHE A 55 -10.00 -17.58 -2.99
N LEU A 56 -11.18 -16.98 -3.06
CA LEU A 56 -11.69 -16.06 -2.03
C LEU A 56 -11.91 -16.76 -0.69
N THR A 57 -12.42 -18.00 -0.68
CA THR A 57 -12.54 -18.81 0.54
C THR A 57 -11.17 -19.04 1.17
N SER A 58 -10.17 -19.45 0.38
CA SER A 58 -8.82 -19.64 0.90
C SER A 58 -8.22 -18.33 1.45
N LEU A 59 -8.52 -17.19 0.81
CA LEU A 59 -8.07 -15.87 1.26
C LEU A 59 -8.71 -15.51 2.62
N MET A 60 -9.99 -15.82 2.80
CA MET A 60 -10.72 -15.67 4.06
C MET A 60 -10.10 -16.54 5.17
N ASP A 61 -9.84 -17.82 4.90
CA ASP A 61 -9.20 -18.73 5.87
C ASP A 61 -7.86 -18.14 6.36
N LYS A 62 -7.09 -17.51 5.46
CA LYS A 62 -5.82 -16.89 5.81
C LYS A 62 -5.98 -15.62 6.66
N LEU A 63 -7.02 -14.82 6.39
CA LEU A 63 -7.35 -13.65 7.22
C LEU A 63 -7.75 -14.08 8.63
N GLU A 64 -8.54 -15.13 8.77
CA GLU A 64 -8.92 -15.70 10.05
C GLU A 64 -7.71 -16.25 10.82
N GLU A 65 -6.81 -16.97 10.13
CA GLU A 65 -5.56 -17.46 10.70
C GLU A 65 -4.68 -16.30 11.20
N LEU A 66 -4.52 -15.24 10.40
CA LEU A 66 -3.76 -14.05 10.80
C LEU A 66 -4.38 -13.35 12.01
N LYS A 67 -5.71 -13.23 12.05
CA LYS A 67 -6.43 -12.62 13.17
C LYS A 67 -6.28 -13.45 14.44
N LYS A 68 -6.31 -14.78 14.34
CA LYS A 68 -6.10 -15.70 15.46
C LYS A 68 -4.66 -15.66 15.98
N ASN A 69 -3.68 -15.67 15.08
CA ASN A 69 -2.26 -15.66 15.44
C ASN A 69 -1.81 -14.31 16.02
N ASN A 70 -2.49 -13.22 15.66
CA ASN A 70 -2.19 -11.87 16.14
C ASN A 70 -3.32 -11.31 17.01
N SER A 71 -4.00 -12.17 17.79
CA SER A 71 -5.13 -11.80 18.64
C SER A 71 -4.78 -10.83 19.77
N ASN A 72 -3.52 -10.42 19.92
CA ASN A 72 -3.06 -9.47 20.92
C ASN A 72 -2.77 -8.08 20.31
N CYS A 73 -2.69 -7.96 18.98
CA CYS A 73 -2.44 -6.70 18.30
C CYS A 73 -3.75 -5.89 18.17
N GLU A 74 -3.76 -4.67 18.71
CA GLU A 74 -4.93 -3.79 18.62
C GLU A 74 -5.19 -3.34 17.19
N GLU A 75 -4.13 -3.19 16.38
CA GLU A 75 -4.18 -2.76 14.98
C GLU A 75 -4.94 -3.76 14.09
N ILE A 76 -4.97 -5.04 14.45
CA ILE A 76 -5.74 -6.07 13.72
C ILE A 76 -7.15 -6.22 14.28
N LYS A 77 -7.37 -5.89 15.55
CA LYS A 77 -8.69 -5.91 16.19
C LYS A 77 -9.56 -4.74 15.77
N ASN A 78 -8.95 -3.56 15.72
CA ASN A 78 -9.63 -2.30 15.49
C ASN A 78 -9.10 -1.62 14.23
N GLU A 79 -9.98 -1.53 13.23
CA GLU A 79 -9.69 -0.87 11.96
C GLU A 79 -9.37 0.62 12.14
N THR A 80 -9.98 1.29 13.13
CA THR A 80 -9.72 2.70 13.47
C THR A 80 -8.27 2.94 13.90
N VAL A 81 -7.58 1.91 14.43
CA VAL A 81 -6.16 2.02 14.81
C VAL A 81 -5.25 1.46 13.71
N GLY A 82 -5.69 0.40 13.02
CA GLY A 82 -4.88 -0.24 12.01
C GLY A 82 -4.78 0.50 10.69
N ILE A 83 -5.85 1.15 10.20
CA ILE A 83 -5.79 1.94 8.95
C ILE A 83 -4.78 3.08 9.07
N PRO A 84 -4.76 3.88 10.15
CA PRO A 84 -3.74 4.91 10.30
C PRO A 84 -2.32 4.35 10.48
N TYR A 85 -2.18 3.17 11.09
CA TYR A 85 -0.88 2.47 11.15
C TYR A 85 -0.39 2.12 9.74
N VAL A 86 -1.27 1.62 8.87
CA VAL A 86 -0.96 1.34 7.45
C VAL A 86 -0.59 2.64 6.73
N GLU A 87 -1.33 3.73 6.94
CA GLU A 87 -1.02 5.04 6.36
C GLU A 87 0.37 5.52 6.75
N GLN A 88 0.70 5.52 8.05
CA GLN A 88 2.01 5.94 8.54
C GLN A 88 3.13 5.10 7.92
N TYR A 89 2.93 3.79 7.82
CA TYR A 89 3.91 2.89 7.21
C TYR A 89 4.05 3.15 5.70
N ALA A 90 2.95 3.39 4.99
CA ALA A 90 2.94 3.73 3.57
C ALA A 90 3.70 5.05 3.30
N LEU A 91 3.46 6.08 4.11
CA LEU A 91 4.16 7.37 4.03
C LEU A 91 5.66 7.24 4.31
N LYS A 92 6.05 6.36 5.24
CA LYS A 92 7.47 6.06 5.48
C LYS A 92 8.14 5.43 4.27
N LEU A 93 7.48 4.47 3.61
CA LEU A 93 7.99 3.86 2.38
C LEU A 93 8.05 4.87 1.23
N TYR A 94 7.02 5.72 1.10
CA TYR A 94 6.98 6.80 0.12
C TYR A 94 8.15 7.77 0.31
N SER A 95 8.38 8.22 1.54
CA SER A 95 9.49 9.12 1.89
C SER A 95 10.85 8.52 1.52
N ALA A 96 11.07 7.26 1.88
CA ALA A 96 12.31 6.54 1.53
C ALA A 96 12.49 6.39 0.02
N ALA A 97 11.41 6.10 -0.73
CA ALA A 97 11.43 6.03 -2.18
C ALA A 97 11.71 7.39 -2.82
N TYR A 98 11.07 8.44 -2.31
CA TYR A 98 11.24 9.81 -2.77
C TYR A 98 12.68 10.30 -2.55
N GLN A 99 13.28 10.03 -1.39
CA GLN A 99 14.69 10.34 -1.14
C GLN A 99 15.63 9.62 -2.10
N LYS A 100 15.37 8.36 -2.42
CA LYS A 100 16.13 7.62 -3.44
C LYS A 100 15.98 8.22 -4.84
N ASP A 101 14.76 8.62 -5.22
CA ASP A 101 14.48 9.32 -6.49
C ASP A 101 15.23 10.66 -6.56
N MET A 102 15.24 11.45 -5.48
CA MET A 102 16.01 12.70 -5.37
C MET A 102 17.52 12.49 -5.50
N ASN A 103 18.04 11.40 -4.93
CA ASN A 103 19.45 11.02 -5.02
C ASN A 103 19.80 10.34 -6.36
N SER A 104 18.87 10.28 -7.32
CA SER A 104 19.03 9.59 -8.61
C SER A 104 19.37 8.09 -8.48
N ASP A 105 18.95 7.45 -7.37
CA ASP A 105 19.05 6.01 -7.17
C ASP A 105 17.79 5.32 -7.71
N PHE A 106 17.87 4.91 -8.97
CA PHE A 106 16.78 4.26 -9.69
C PHE A 106 16.84 2.73 -9.69
N GLY A 107 17.45 2.14 -8.67
CA GLY A 107 17.55 0.68 -8.58
C GLY A 107 16.19 -0.05 -8.50
N PRO A 108 16.16 -1.38 -8.74
CA PRO A 108 14.95 -2.18 -8.60
C PRO A 108 14.34 -2.13 -7.18
N ALA A 109 15.17 -1.85 -6.17
CA ALA A 109 14.72 -1.59 -4.80
C ALA A 109 13.86 -0.33 -4.70
N THR A 110 14.20 0.76 -5.40
CA THR A 110 13.44 2.01 -5.43
C THR A 110 12.07 1.80 -6.09
N VAL A 111 12.03 1.05 -7.19
CA VAL A 111 10.76 0.64 -7.84
C VAL A 111 9.89 -0.16 -6.87
N LYS A 112 10.48 -1.13 -6.14
CA LYS A 112 9.75 -1.93 -5.15
C LYS A 112 9.18 -1.07 -4.03
N LEU A 113 9.94 -0.08 -3.55
CA LEU A 113 9.47 0.86 -2.52
C LEU A 113 8.31 1.72 -3.01
N PHE A 114 8.39 2.31 -4.20
CA PHE A 114 7.27 3.07 -4.78
C PHE A 114 6.05 2.21 -5.02
N LEU A 115 6.21 0.98 -5.52
CA LEU A 115 5.09 0.06 -5.75
C LEU A 115 4.41 -0.33 -4.42
N SER A 116 5.18 -0.67 -3.40
CA SER A 116 4.64 -0.97 -2.07
C SER A 116 3.93 0.24 -1.46
N ALA A 117 4.55 1.43 -1.52
CA ALA A 117 3.93 2.66 -1.03
C ALA A 117 2.60 2.94 -1.74
N ALA A 118 2.57 2.90 -3.07
CA ALA A 118 1.35 3.11 -3.86
C ALA A 118 0.26 2.09 -3.52
N THR A 119 0.65 0.82 -3.32
CA THR A 119 -0.29 -0.26 -2.98
C THR A 119 -0.91 -0.04 -1.60
N LEU A 120 -0.11 0.35 -0.61
CA LEU A 120 -0.61 0.60 0.74
C LEU A 120 -1.45 1.87 0.82
N LEU A 121 -1.08 2.92 0.11
CA LEU A 121 -1.93 4.12 0.01
C LEU A 121 -3.28 3.79 -0.63
N ASP A 122 -3.32 2.87 -1.61
CA ASP A 122 -4.58 2.39 -2.19
C ASP A 122 -5.43 1.57 -1.21
N VAL A 123 -4.79 0.84 -0.29
CA VAL A 123 -5.49 0.14 0.81
C VAL A 123 -6.14 1.15 1.76
N VAL A 124 -5.42 2.21 2.15
CA VAL A 124 -5.94 3.26 3.03
C VAL A 124 -7.10 4.01 2.36
N SER A 125 -6.93 4.44 1.10
CA SER A 125 -7.99 5.09 0.32
C SER A 125 -9.24 4.23 0.08
N GLY A 126 -9.10 2.91 0.19
CA GLY A 126 -10.20 1.97 0.07
C GLY A 126 -11.01 1.77 1.35
N ALA A 127 -10.42 2.07 2.51
CA ALA A 127 -11.06 1.91 3.82
C ALA A 127 -11.77 3.18 4.28
N GLU A 128 -11.18 4.35 4.01
CA GLU A 128 -11.73 5.65 4.38
C GLU A 128 -11.48 6.73 3.32
N GLU A 129 -12.24 7.82 3.39
CA GLU A 129 -12.01 8.98 2.53
C GLU A 129 -10.73 9.69 2.98
N VAL A 130 -9.70 9.58 2.15
CA VAL A 130 -8.39 10.20 2.41
C VAL A 130 -8.31 11.61 1.84
N GLY A 131 -7.49 12.45 2.46
CA GLY A 131 -7.23 13.80 1.94
C GLY A 131 -6.48 13.81 0.61
N ASP A 132 -6.62 14.91 -0.15
CA ASP A 132 -5.99 15.11 -1.47
C ASP A 132 -4.48 14.84 -1.50
N ASP A 133 -3.77 15.09 -0.41
CA ASP A 133 -2.32 14.84 -0.32
C ASP A 133 -1.98 13.36 -0.49
N ILE A 134 -2.79 12.47 0.09
CA ILE A 134 -2.59 11.02 0.04
C ILE A 134 -2.88 10.52 -1.37
N GLU A 135 -3.94 11.03 -1.99
CA GLU A 135 -4.31 10.67 -3.36
C GLU A 135 -3.23 11.12 -4.36
N LYS A 136 -2.68 12.32 -4.16
CA LYS A 136 -1.52 12.82 -4.93
C LYS A 136 -0.27 11.96 -4.72
N ALA A 137 0.04 11.57 -3.48
CA ALA A 137 1.17 10.68 -3.18
C ALA A 137 0.99 9.31 -3.85
N ARG A 138 -0.22 8.75 -3.82
CA ARG A 138 -0.59 7.48 -4.46
C ARG A 138 -0.37 7.54 -5.96
N LYS A 139 -0.88 8.58 -6.63
CA LYS A 139 -0.69 8.81 -8.08
C LYS A 139 0.79 8.97 -8.43
N TYR A 140 1.53 9.81 -7.69
CA TYR A 140 2.96 10.01 -7.89
C TYR A 140 3.74 8.70 -7.78
N ALA A 141 3.54 7.95 -6.71
CA ALA A 141 4.25 6.70 -6.46
C ALA A 141 3.96 5.66 -7.54
N LYS A 142 2.70 5.52 -7.95
CA LYS A 142 2.30 4.61 -9.01
C LYS A 142 2.94 4.99 -10.35
N TRP A 143 2.86 6.27 -10.72
CA TRP A 143 3.45 6.78 -11.95
C TRP A 143 4.97 6.58 -11.97
N LYS A 144 5.67 6.95 -10.90
CA LYS A 144 7.13 6.79 -10.78
C LYS A 144 7.56 5.33 -10.84
N ALA A 145 6.86 4.41 -10.17
CA ALA A 145 7.17 2.98 -10.25
C ALA A 145 7.14 2.46 -11.70
N VAL A 146 6.13 2.85 -12.48
CA VAL A 146 5.98 2.46 -13.89
C VAL A 146 7.04 3.14 -14.76
N TYR A 147 7.26 4.43 -14.57
CA TYR A 147 8.25 5.22 -15.31
C TYR A 147 9.66 4.67 -15.14
N ILE A 148 10.12 4.51 -13.89
CA ILE A 148 11.45 3.96 -13.59
C ILE A 148 11.56 2.54 -14.16
N SER A 149 10.54 1.69 -13.99
CA SER A 149 10.54 0.34 -14.56
C SER A 149 10.67 0.33 -16.09
N LYS A 150 10.07 1.30 -16.78
CA LYS A 150 10.15 1.43 -18.24
C LYS A 150 11.54 1.87 -18.67
N CYS A 151 12.09 2.90 -18.02
CA CYS A 151 13.43 3.41 -18.28
C CYS A 151 14.51 2.34 -18.05
N LEU A 152 14.41 1.56 -16.96
CA LEU A 152 15.33 0.45 -16.69
C LEU A 152 15.27 -0.65 -17.77
N LYS A 153 14.11 -0.84 -18.43
CA LYS A 153 13.96 -1.80 -19.53
C LYS A 153 14.47 -1.25 -20.86
N SER A 154 14.34 0.06 -21.11
CA SER A 154 14.87 0.71 -22.31
C SER A 154 16.36 1.07 -22.21
N GLY A 155 16.94 1.03 -21.01
CA GLY A 155 18.32 1.47 -20.77
C GLY A 155 18.48 2.99 -20.64
N GLU A 156 17.37 3.73 -20.55
CA GLU A 156 17.38 5.18 -20.34
C GLU A 156 17.53 5.51 -18.85
N VAL A 157 18.21 6.62 -18.54
CA VAL A 157 18.33 7.10 -17.16
C VAL A 157 17.06 7.89 -16.79
N PRO A 158 16.32 7.48 -15.74
CA PRO A 158 15.14 8.21 -15.29
C PRO A 158 15.49 9.62 -14.81
N ILE A 159 14.54 10.55 -14.94
CA ILE A 159 14.65 11.90 -14.39
C ILE A 159 14.16 11.90 -12.93
N SER A 160 14.94 12.51 -12.04
CA SER A 160 14.59 12.68 -10.63
C SER A 160 13.49 13.73 -10.44
N GLY A 161 12.61 13.50 -9.48
CA GLY A 161 11.58 14.45 -9.09
C GLY A 161 10.33 14.51 -9.96
N PRO A 162 9.40 15.41 -9.61
CA PRO A 162 8.15 15.58 -10.33
C PRO A 162 8.39 16.08 -11.75
N ILE A 163 7.81 15.39 -12.73
CA ILE A 163 7.91 15.77 -14.14
C ILE A 163 6.68 16.62 -14.49
N PRO A 164 6.86 17.85 -15.01
CA PRO A 164 5.75 18.71 -15.41
C PRO A 164 4.84 18.02 -16.43
N ASN A 165 3.53 18.30 -16.38
CA ASN A 165 2.51 17.75 -17.29
C ASN A 165 2.30 16.21 -17.22
N THR A 166 2.63 15.59 -16.09
CA THR A 166 2.36 14.15 -15.84
C THR A 166 1.51 13.96 -14.59
N GLU A 167 1.00 12.75 -14.34
CA GLU A 167 0.32 12.39 -13.08
C GLU A 167 1.23 12.54 -11.84
N ALA A 168 2.54 12.75 -12.06
CA ALA A 168 3.53 13.08 -11.04
C ALA A 168 3.81 14.58 -10.89
N ALA A 169 3.16 15.45 -11.68
CA ALA A 169 3.33 16.91 -11.59
C ALA A 169 2.78 17.47 -10.28
N ASP A 170 1.69 16.90 -9.78
CA ASP A 170 1.09 17.25 -8.49
C ASP A 170 1.69 16.40 -7.34
N SER A 171 3.01 16.35 -7.22
CA SER A 171 3.62 15.70 -6.06
C SER A 171 3.26 16.50 -4.80
N PRO A 172 2.68 15.87 -3.75
CA PRO A 172 2.42 16.57 -2.50
C PRO A 172 3.76 16.98 -1.90
N SER A 173 3.81 18.15 -1.26
CA SER A 173 5.01 18.55 -0.55
C SER A 173 5.28 17.52 0.56
N MET A 174 6.51 17.01 0.63
CA MET A 174 6.92 16.10 1.71
C MET A 174 6.64 16.70 3.10
N LEU A 175 6.68 18.03 3.22
CA LEU A 175 6.30 18.76 4.43
C LEU A 175 4.81 18.58 4.79
N SER A 176 3.90 18.60 3.82
CA SER A 176 2.46 18.38 4.06
C SER A 176 2.21 16.98 4.63
N LEU A 177 2.84 15.95 4.05
CA LEU A 177 2.71 14.56 4.49
C LEU A 177 3.34 14.34 5.88
N CYS A 178 4.47 14.99 6.17
CA CYS A 178 5.10 14.95 7.50
C CYS A 178 4.25 15.62 8.58
N ILE A 179 3.60 16.75 8.27
CA ILE A 179 2.71 17.44 9.23
C ILE A 179 1.48 16.58 9.53
N ARG A 180 0.88 15.92 8.52
CA ARG A 180 -0.22 14.96 8.73
C ARG A 180 0.18 13.82 9.66
N THR A 181 1.36 13.23 9.41
CA THR A 181 1.89 12.16 10.27
C THR A 181 2.10 12.66 11.71
N ALA A 182 2.63 13.87 11.88
CA ALA A 182 2.87 14.47 13.20
C ALA A 182 1.56 14.81 13.94
N LEU A 183 0.56 15.36 13.24
CA LEU A 183 -0.76 15.64 13.80
C LEU A 183 -1.48 14.34 14.21
N PHE A 184 -1.32 13.26 13.44
CA PHE A 184 -1.88 11.97 13.80
C PHE A 184 -1.24 11.39 15.06
N VAL A 185 0.10 11.41 15.17
CA VAL A 185 0.82 10.97 16.38
C VAL A 185 0.41 11.79 17.61
N LEU A 186 0.17 13.09 17.43
CA LEU A 186 -0.36 13.95 18.50
C LEU A 186 -1.80 13.57 18.85
N TYR A 187 -2.67 13.37 17.86
CA TYR A 187 -4.07 13.00 18.07
C TYR A 187 -4.22 11.64 18.74
N THR A 188 -3.46 10.62 18.34
CA THR A 188 -3.47 9.32 19.01
C THR A 188 -2.90 9.42 20.42
N ARG A 189 -1.84 10.20 20.67
CA ARG A 189 -1.36 10.44 22.03
C ARG A 189 -2.37 11.19 22.91
N SER A 190 -3.16 12.10 22.33
CA SER A 190 -4.24 12.79 23.03
C SER A 190 -5.44 11.89 23.33
N ALA A 191 -5.75 10.93 22.47
CA ALA A 191 -6.82 9.95 22.69
C ALA A 191 -6.50 8.98 23.86
N TRP A 192 -5.21 8.72 24.14
CA TRP A 192 -4.76 7.94 25.31
C TRP A 192 -4.70 8.73 26.63
N LEU A 193 -4.89 10.05 26.61
CA LEU A 193 -4.88 10.90 27.82
C LEU A 193 -6.30 11.19 28.37
N PHE A 194 -7.35 10.66 27.74
CA PHE A 194 -8.75 10.88 28.11
C PHE A 194 -9.52 9.60 28.48
N GLN A 195 -8.81 8.55 28.91
CA GLN A 195 -9.40 7.33 29.44
C GLN A 195 -8.65 6.86 30.68
#